data_AF-A0A3D3XQ56-F1
#
_entry.id   AF-A0A3D3XQ56-F1
#
_cell.length_a   1.000
_cell.length_b   1.000
_cell.length_c   1.000
_cell.angle_alpha   90.00
_cell.angle_beta   90.00
_cell.angle_gamma   90.00
#
_symmetry.space_group_name_H-M   'P 1'
#
loop_
_entity.id
_entity.type
_entity.pdbx_description
1 polymer ?
#
loop_
_entity_poly.entity_id
_entity_poly.type
_entity_poly.pdbx_seq_one_letter_code
_entity_poly.pdbx_strand_id
1 'polypeptide(L)'
;EDVKSAFMIFLKHIGSSTPFILASHSQGTDHLIRLIQKEFSSGLEARLVAAYLVGMPVNDCDMRIPICKEPKSTGCYTSWRTYHISAKYYNKYPVECIGVVNPLSWTTASTRVPASINKDVLVSDEKPLFQELVSATISNGVVVTERPQFPGSFVIRTKNYHRGDINLYYGNIQENVIARCVQYLKGRSYPE
;
A
#
# COMPACT_ATOMS: atom_id res chain seq x y z
N GLU A 1 8.33 -19.84 -8.01
CA GLU A 1 9.71 -20.23 -7.68
C GLU A 1 10.66 -19.04 -7.61
N ASP A 2 10.85 -18.24 -8.67
CA ASP A 2 11.87 -17.17 -8.67
C ASP A 2 11.75 -16.14 -7.54
N VAL A 3 10.54 -15.63 -7.27
CA VAL A 3 10.29 -14.68 -6.16
C VAL A 3 10.64 -15.29 -4.80
N LYS A 4 10.32 -16.58 -4.60
CA LYS A 4 10.67 -17.31 -3.37
C LYS A 4 12.18 -17.44 -3.25
N SER A 5 12.86 -17.92 -4.29
CA SER A 5 14.31 -18.08 -4.29
C SER A 5 15.04 -16.76 -4.01
N ALA A 6 14.62 -15.68 -4.67
CA ALA A 6 15.16 -14.33 -4.42
C ALA A 6 14.92 -13.88 -2.98
N PHE A 7 13.72 -14.11 -2.43
CA PHE A 7 13.41 -13.78 -1.03
C PHE A 7 14.28 -14.55 -0.04
N MET A 8 14.52 -15.85 -0.26
CA MET A 8 15.40 -16.64 0.62
C MET A 8 16.85 -16.14 0.57
N ILE A 9 17.34 -15.76 -0.60
CA ILE A 9 18.68 -15.14 -0.74
C ILE A 9 18.72 -13.80 -0.02
N PHE A 10 17.69 -12.97 -0.17
CA PHE A 10 17.55 -11.70 0.54
C PHE A 10 17.60 -11.89 2.06
N LEU A 11 16.82 -12.84 2.60
CA LEU A 11 16.81 -13.14 4.04
C LEU A 11 18.18 -13.59 4.55
N LYS A 12 18.92 -14.38 3.76
CA LYS A 12 20.31 -14.76 4.10
C LYS A 12 21.24 -13.54 4.10
N HIS A 13 21.09 -12.64 3.13
CA HIS A 13 21.94 -11.46 3.00
C HIS A 13 21.75 -10.46 4.15
N ILE A 14 20.51 -10.19 4.54
CA ILE A 14 20.21 -9.24 5.63
C ILE A 14 20.42 -9.84 7.03
N GLY A 15 20.66 -11.15 7.14
CA GLY A 15 20.83 -11.84 8.42
C GLY A 15 19.53 -12.10 9.17
N SER A 16 19.64 -12.60 10.41
CA SER A 16 18.48 -13.06 11.20
C SER A 16 17.75 -11.96 11.98
N SER A 17 18.33 -10.77 12.13
CA SER A 17 17.81 -9.72 13.01
C SER A 17 17.35 -8.45 12.28
N THR A 18 17.83 -8.22 11.05
CA THR A 18 17.55 -7.00 10.29
C THR A 18 16.07 -6.96 9.87
N PRO A 19 15.35 -5.87 10.18
CA PRO A 19 13.97 -5.72 9.74
C PRO A 19 13.87 -5.42 8.26
N PHE A 20 12.71 -5.65 7.67
CA PHE A 20 12.49 -5.42 6.24
C PHE A 20 11.09 -4.93 5.92
N ILE A 21 10.95 -4.34 4.74
CA ILE A 21 9.68 -3.97 4.12
C ILE A 21 9.50 -4.84 2.89
N LEU A 22 8.26 -5.22 2.62
CA LEU A 22 7.87 -5.81 1.36
C LEU A 22 7.00 -4.84 0.58
N ALA A 23 7.19 -4.75 -0.73
CA ALA A 23 6.39 -3.89 -1.59
C ALA A 23 6.12 -4.59 -2.92
N SER A 24 4.91 -4.37 -3.45
CA SER A 24 4.48 -4.91 -4.73
C SER A 24 3.45 -4.02 -5.39
N HIS A 25 3.32 -4.17 -6.71
CA HIS A 25 2.25 -3.56 -7.48
C HIS A 25 1.69 -4.57 -8.49
N SER A 26 0.38 -4.50 -8.77
CA SER A 26 -0.27 -5.32 -9.80
C SER A 26 -0.02 -6.82 -9.55
N GLN A 27 0.35 -7.60 -10.56
CA GLN A 27 0.64 -9.03 -10.44
C GLN A 27 1.69 -9.37 -9.36
N GLY A 28 2.63 -8.45 -9.08
CA GLY A 28 3.59 -8.61 -7.99
C GLY A 28 2.91 -8.81 -6.64
N THR A 29 1.72 -8.24 -6.45
CA THR A 29 0.92 -8.38 -5.22
C THR A 29 0.38 -9.79 -5.06
N ASP A 30 -0.07 -10.46 -6.11
CA ASP A 30 -0.45 -11.87 -6.03
C ASP A 30 0.75 -12.76 -5.65
N HIS A 31 1.92 -12.47 -6.21
CA HIS A 31 3.16 -13.17 -5.84
C HIS A 31 3.54 -12.93 -4.37
N LEU A 32 3.43 -11.69 -3.90
CA LEU A 32 3.80 -11.33 -2.54
C LEU A 32 2.81 -11.88 -1.51
N ILE A 33 1.51 -11.90 -1.80
CA ILE A 33 0.50 -12.59 -1.00
C ILE A 33 0.86 -14.06 -0.86
N ARG A 34 1.13 -14.76 -1.98
CA ARG A 34 1.50 -16.18 -1.96
C ARG A 34 2.79 -16.42 -1.16
N LEU A 35 3.77 -15.52 -1.27
CA LEU A 35 5.02 -15.60 -0.51
C LEU A 35 4.76 -15.48 0.99
N ILE A 36 4.00 -14.48 1.41
CA ILE A 36 3.63 -14.27 2.82
C ILE A 36 2.86 -15.50 3.34
N GLN A 37 1.87 -15.98 2.61
CA GLN A 37 1.07 -17.14 3.03
C GLN A 37 1.89 -18.42 3.23
N LYS A 38 2.84 -18.69 2.34
CA LYS A 38 3.54 -19.97 2.29
C LYS A 38 4.85 -20.00 3.06
N GLU A 39 5.55 -18.87 3.15
CA GLU A 39 6.94 -18.84 3.63
C GLU A 39 7.11 -18.07 4.94
N PHE A 40 6.13 -17.26 5.37
CA PHE A 40 6.24 -16.56 6.65
C PHE A 40 6.09 -17.51 7.83
N SER A 41 6.91 -17.26 8.83
CA SER A 41 6.83 -17.82 10.18
C SER A 41 6.75 -16.67 11.18
N SER A 42 6.45 -16.97 12.44
CA SER A 42 6.40 -15.96 13.51
C SER A 42 7.70 -15.15 13.64
N GLY A 43 8.85 -15.76 13.35
CA GLY A 43 10.14 -15.06 13.34
C GLY A 43 10.30 -14.07 12.19
N LEU A 44 9.70 -14.34 11.02
CA LEU A 44 9.68 -13.40 9.89
C LEU A 44 8.64 -12.30 10.09
N GLU A 45 7.47 -12.65 10.63
CA GLU A 45 6.42 -11.69 10.99
C GLU A 45 6.93 -10.64 11.96
N ALA A 46 7.67 -11.06 12.99
CA ALA A 46 8.29 -10.17 13.97
C ALA A 46 9.32 -9.19 13.37
N ARG A 47 9.84 -9.47 12.18
CA ARG A 47 10.83 -8.64 11.46
C ARG A 47 10.21 -7.73 10.41
N LEU A 48 8.94 -7.94 10.07
CA LEU A 48 8.25 -7.17 9.07
C LEU A 48 7.92 -5.78 9.63
N VAL A 49 8.47 -4.73 9.01
CA VAL A 49 8.05 -3.37 9.31
C VAL A 49 6.64 -3.15 8.75
N ALA A 50 6.44 -3.36 7.45
CA ALA A 50 5.15 -3.38 6.79
C ALA A 50 5.23 -4.04 5.41
N ALA A 51 4.10 -4.52 4.91
CA ALA A 51 3.95 -4.96 3.51
C ALA A 51 3.02 -4.01 2.73
N TYR A 52 3.48 -3.46 1.61
CA TYR A 52 2.70 -2.62 0.69
C TYR A 52 2.24 -3.45 -0.51
N LEU A 53 0.99 -3.92 -0.46
CA LEU A 53 0.35 -4.84 -1.40
C LEU A 53 -0.57 -4.08 -2.36
N VAL A 54 0.02 -3.35 -3.33
CA VAL A 54 -0.71 -2.33 -4.11
C VAL A 54 -1.25 -2.91 -5.44
N GLY A 55 -2.38 -2.41 -5.91
CA GLY A 55 -2.86 -2.67 -7.29
C GLY A 55 -3.53 -4.03 -7.52
N MET A 56 -3.78 -4.84 -6.49
CA MET A 56 -4.62 -6.04 -6.56
C MET A 56 -5.54 -6.14 -5.35
N PRO A 57 -6.71 -6.79 -5.46
CA PRO A 57 -7.54 -7.06 -4.29
C PRO A 57 -6.82 -8.03 -3.34
N VAL A 58 -6.78 -7.69 -2.06
CA VAL A 58 -6.23 -8.56 -1.00
C VAL A 58 -7.38 -9.11 -0.17
N ASN A 59 -7.44 -10.43 0.00
CA ASN A 59 -8.46 -11.10 0.82
C ASN A 59 -8.07 -11.06 2.31
N ASP A 60 -8.47 -10.00 3.03
CA ASP A 60 -8.16 -9.79 4.46
C ASP A 60 -8.68 -10.95 5.32
N CYS A 61 -9.80 -11.57 4.94
CA CYS A 61 -10.36 -12.73 5.65
C CYS A 61 -9.46 -13.97 5.64
N ASP A 62 -8.46 -14.03 4.74
CA ASP A 62 -7.55 -15.16 4.59
C ASP A 62 -6.07 -14.72 4.77
N MET A 63 -5.79 -13.44 5.02
CA MET A 63 -4.40 -12.96 5.13
C MET A 63 -3.73 -13.41 6.42
N ARG A 64 -2.50 -13.92 6.28
CA ARG A 64 -1.67 -14.38 7.40
C ARG A 64 -1.24 -13.26 8.36
N ILE A 65 -1.00 -12.06 7.83
CA ILE A 65 -0.61 -10.88 8.62
C ILE A 65 -1.78 -9.90 8.65
N PRO A 66 -1.98 -9.14 9.74
CA PRO A 66 -3.13 -8.25 9.86
C PRO A 66 -3.00 -7.04 8.94
N ILE A 67 -4.14 -6.44 8.57
CA ILE A 67 -4.18 -5.13 7.94
C ILE A 67 -3.73 -4.02 8.91
N CYS A 68 -2.98 -3.03 8.41
CA CYS A 68 -2.59 -1.86 9.18
C CYS A 68 -3.79 -0.94 9.42
N LYS A 69 -4.22 -0.84 10.68
CA LYS A 69 -5.37 0.00 11.07
C LYS A 69 -4.98 1.42 11.48
N GLU A 70 -3.74 1.60 11.94
CA GLU A 70 -3.20 2.90 12.37
C GLU A 70 -2.00 3.33 11.51
N PRO A 71 -1.71 4.65 11.43
CA PRO A 71 -0.69 5.16 10.52
C PRO A 71 0.70 4.57 10.72
N LYS A 72 1.05 4.29 11.98
CA LYS A 72 2.37 3.81 12.38
C LYS A 72 2.38 2.34 12.77
N SER A 73 1.27 1.59 12.58
CA SER A 73 1.27 0.15 12.83
C SER A 73 2.38 -0.54 12.04
N THR A 74 3.01 -1.53 12.67
CA THR A 74 4.06 -2.37 12.08
C THR A 74 3.66 -3.84 12.12
N GLY A 75 4.37 -4.71 11.41
CA GLY A 75 4.03 -6.15 11.35
C GLY A 75 2.72 -6.43 10.61
N CYS A 76 2.25 -5.48 9.81
CA CYS A 76 0.96 -5.49 9.14
C CYS A 76 1.11 -5.17 7.64
N TYR A 77 0.02 -5.30 6.88
CA TYR A 77 0.00 -4.91 5.47
C TYR A 77 -0.92 -3.72 5.18
N THR A 78 -0.62 -3.03 4.09
CA THR A 78 -1.47 -1.99 3.48
C THR A 78 -1.71 -2.33 2.03
N SER A 79 -2.91 -2.08 1.54
CA SER A 79 -3.30 -2.34 0.16
C SER A 79 -4.33 -1.33 -0.30
N TRP A 80 -4.27 -0.97 -1.57
CA TRP A 80 -5.29 -0.16 -2.22
C TRP A 80 -5.27 -0.39 -3.72
N ARG A 81 -6.39 -0.05 -4.35
CA ARG A 81 -6.57 0.09 -5.79
C ARG A 81 -7.34 1.37 -6.01
N THR A 82 -6.93 2.17 -6.98
CA THR A 82 -7.44 3.53 -7.14
C THR A 82 -8.33 3.62 -8.36
N TYR A 83 -9.52 4.18 -8.15
CA TYR A 83 -10.51 4.40 -9.19
C TYR A 83 -11.06 5.82 -9.14
N HIS A 84 -11.59 6.27 -10.26
CA HIS A 84 -12.43 7.47 -10.27
C HIS A 84 -13.69 7.23 -9.43
N ILE A 85 -14.20 8.25 -8.74
CA ILE A 85 -15.42 8.17 -7.91
C ILE A 85 -16.65 7.64 -8.67
N SER A 86 -16.70 7.84 -9.99
CA SER A 86 -17.78 7.35 -10.85
C SER A 86 -17.45 6.01 -11.56
N ALA A 87 -16.39 5.31 -11.16
CA ALA A 87 -15.98 4.07 -11.80
C ALA A 87 -16.93 2.92 -11.44
N LYS A 88 -17.09 1.99 -12.39
CA LYS A 88 -17.64 0.66 -12.10
C LYS A 88 -16.47 -0.31 -12.05
N TYR A 89 -16.42 -1.15 -11.03
CA TYR A 89 -15.37 -2.14 -10.85
C TYR A 89 -15.95 -3.44 -10.32
N TYR A 90 -15.26 -4.53 -10.61
CA TYR A 90 -15.58 -5.85 -10.11
C TYR A 90 -14.69 -6.19 -8.92
N ASN A 91 -15.30 -6.78 -7.89
CA ASN A 91 -14.61 -7.26 -6.73
C ASN A 91 -14.48 -8.78 -6.79
N LYS A 92 -13.23 -9.25 -6.71
CA LYS A 92 -12.90 -10.68 -6.70
C LYS A 92 -13.39 -11.39 -5.43
N TYR A 93 -13.46 -10.65 -4.32
CA TYR A 93 -13.86 -11.14 -2.99
C TYR A 93 -15.07 -10.34 -2.48
N PRO A 94 -15.82 -10.84 -1.49
CA PRO A 94 -16.81 -10.03 -0.76
C PRO A 94 -16.19 -8.74 -0.23
N VAL A 95 -16.94 -7.63 -0.25
CA VAL A 95 -16.40 -6.29 0.05
C VAL A 95 -15.78 -6.24 1.45
N GLU A 96 -16.43 -6.86 2.41
CA GLU A 96 -16.02 -7.02 3.80
C GLU A 96 -14.71 -7.80 3.98
N CYS A 97 -14.34 -8.61 2.98
CA CYS A 97 -13.09 -9.36 2.96
C CYS A 97 -12.00 -8.67 2.14
N ILE A 98 -12.24 -7.50 1.54
CA ILE A 98 -11.19 -6.78 0.81
C ILE A 98 -10.46 -5.84 1.76
N GLY A 99 -9.19 -6.15 2.03
CA GLY A 99 -8.32 -5.28 2.80
C GLY A 99 -8.01 -4.01 2.04
N VAL A 100 -8.37 -2.84 2.60
CA VAL A 100 -8.05 -1.53 2.03
C VAL A 100 -7.57 -0.59 3.13
N VAL A 101 -6.43 0.05 2.92
CA VAL A 101 -5.92 1.14 3.74
C VAL A 101 -5.88 2.39 2.87
N ASN A 102 -6.42 3.49 3.40
CA ASN A 102 -6.43 4.77 2.71
C ASN A 102 -4.98 5.32 2.64
N PRO A 103 -4.42 5.60 1.45
CA PRO A 103 -3.03 6.00 1.30
C PRO A 103 -2.75 7.47 1.71
N LEU A 104 -3.78 8.22 2.12
CA LEU A 104 -3.60 9.56 2.70
C LEU A 104 -3.65 9.54 4.24
N SER A 105 -4.60 8.79 4.84
CA SER A 105 -4.72 8.72 6.31
C SER A 105 -3.98 7.54 6.94
N TRP A 106 -3.65 6.52 6.17
CA TRP A 106 -3.06 5.26 6.64
C TRP A 106 -3.93 4.50 7.65
N THR A 107 -5.24 4.62 7.49
CA THR A 107 -6.27 3.92 8.28
C THR A 107 -7.23 3.16 7.37
N THR A 108 -8.09 2.34 7.96
CA THR A 108 -9.17 1.61 7.27
C THR A 108 -10.50 2.37 7.30
N ALA A 109 -10.52 3.60 7.83
CA ALA A 109 -11.72 4.41 7.91
C ALA A 109 -12.20 4.83 6.51
N SER A 110 -13.52 4.80 6.31
CA SER A 110 -14.16 5.23 5.06
C SER A 110 -14.32 6.75 4.95
N THR A 111 -13.95 7.51 5.98
CA THR A 111 -13.99 8.98 5.96
C THR A 111 -13.15 9.52 4.80
N ARG A 112 -13.73 10.45 4.02
CA ARG A 112 -13.02 11.14 2.94
C ARG A 112 -11.84 11.93 3.49
N VAL A 113 -10.65 11.67 2.97
CA VAL A 113 -9.46 12.47 3.23
C VAL A 113 -9.31 13.48 2.10
N PRO A 114 -9.28 14.79 2.38
CA PRO A 114 -9.24 15.81 1.33
C PRO A 114 -7.88 15.84 0.63
N ALA A 115 -7.88 16.36 -0.60
CA ALA A 115 -6.68 16.47 -1.42
C ALA A 115 -5.59 17.34 -0.77
N SER A 116 -5.94 18.29 0.12
CA SER A 116 -4.96 19.08 0.87
C SER A 116 -3.98 18.26 1.75
N ILE A 117 -4.24 16.96 1.95
CA ILE A 117 -3.35 16.03 2.67
C ILE A 117 -2.40 15.29 1.70
N ASN A 118 -2.66 15.34 0.40
CA ASN A 118 -1.87 14.68 -0.63
C ASN A 118 -0.60 15.47 -0.92
N LYS A 119 0.54 14.95 -0.43
CA LYS A 119 1.79 15.69 -0.32
C LYS A 119 2.51 15.84 -1.65
N ASP A 120 2.76 14.72 -2.33
CA ASP A 120 3.42 14.71 -3.63
C ASP A 120 2.78 13.68 -4.55
N VAL A 121 2.60 14.09 -5.80
CA VAL A 121 2.07 13.31 -6.90
C VAL A 121 3.06 13.30 -8.05
N LEU A 122 3.46 12.09 -8.44
CA LEU A 122 4.45 11.86 -9.50
C LEU A 122 3.74 11.60 -10.84
N VAL A 123 3.60 12.64 -11.66
CA VAL A 123 3.05 12.49 -13.02
C VAL A 123 4.10 12.04 -14.02
N SER A 124 5.32 12.56 -13.90
CA SER A 124 6.49 12.24 -14.72
C SER A 124 7.74 12.56 -13.90
N ASP A 125 8.79 11.79 -14.12
CA ASP A 125 10.16 11.99 -13.61
C ASP A 125 10.84 13.26 -14.15
N GLU A 126 10.42 13.76 -15.31
CA GLU A 126 10.94 14.98 -15.93
C GLU A 126 10.26 16.27 -15.41
N LYS A 127 9.17 16.14 -14.65
CA LYS A 127 8.36 17.26 -14.18
C LYS A 127 8.46 17.42 -12.67
N PRO A 128 8.29 18.64 -12.15
CA PRO A 128 8.11 18.84 -10.71
C PRO A 128 6.96 17.98 -10.17
N LEU A 129 7.08 17.58 -8.91
CA LEU A 129 6.00 16.93 -8.19
C LEU A 129 4.81 17.90 -8.07
N PHE A 130 3.61 17.36 -8.23
CA PHE A 130 2.38 18.10 -7.97
C PHE A 130 1.92 17.83 -6.54
N GLN A 131 1.12 18.73 -5.98
CA GLN A 131 0.54 18.57 -4.65
C GLN A 131 -0.97 18.72 -4.75
N GLU A 132 -1.67 18.18 -3.76
CA GLU A 132 -3.11 18.39 -3.59
C GLU A 132 -4.00 18.02 -4.78
N LEU A 133 -3.61 17.00 -5.56
CA LEU A 133 -4.32 16.65 -6.79
C LEU A 133 -5.51 15.71 -6.58
N VAL A 134 -5.44 14.85 -5.59
CA VAL A 134 -6.41 13.77 -5.39
C VAL A 134 -6.79 13.59 -3.94
N SER A 135 -8.08 13.38 -3.69
CA SER A 135 -8.57 12.92 -2.39
C SER A 135 -8.46 11.40 -2.28
N ALA A 136 -8.81 10.85 -1.12
CA ALA A 136 -8.94 9.41 -0.98
C ALA A 136 -10.11 9.06 -0.07
N THR A 137 -11.02 8.23 -0.58
CA THR A 137 -12.14 7.66 0.18
C THR A 137 -12.17 6.16 -0.05
N ILE A 138 -12.29 5.34 1.00
CA ILE A 138 -12.52 3.91 0.82
C ILE A 138 -14.01 3.71 0.52
N SER A 139 -14.32 3.09 -0.62
CA SER A 139 -15.68 2.76 -1.04
C SER A 139 -15.71 1.41 -1.73
N ASN A 140 -16.59 0.51 -1.27
CA ASN A 140 -16.78 -0.84 -1.81
C ASN A 140 -15.48 -1.61 -2.15
N GLY A 141 -14.52 -1.64 -1.22
CA GLY A 141 -13.29 -2.43 -1.39
C GLY A 141 -12.24 -1.82 -2.35
N VAL A 142 -12.33 -0.52 -2.64
CA VAL A 142 -11.30 0.24 -3.36
C VAL A 142 -11.14 1.64 -2.78
N VAL A 143 -10.08 2.35 -3.19
CA VAL A 143 -9.94 3.78 -2.98
C VAL A 143 -10.53 4.51 -4.19
N VAL A 144 -11.41 5.47 -3.93
CA VAL A 144 -11.96 6.37 -4.94
C VAL A 144 -11.46 7.79 -4.78
N THR A 145 -11.23 8.46 -5.90
CA THR A 145 -10.82 9.87 -6.00
C THR A 145 -11.46 10.56 -7.20
N GLU A 146 -11.44 11.89 -7.23
CA GLU A 146 -11.70 12.69 -8.42
C GLU A 146 -10.60 12.51 -9.47
N ARG A 147 -10.86 12.99 -10.68
CA ARG A 147 -9.85 13.04 -11.74
C ARG A 147 -8.72 14.00 -11.35
N PRO A 148 -7.45 13.56 -11.33
CA PRO A 148 -6.32 14.43 -11.03
C PRO A 148 -6.25 15.58 -12.04
N GLN A 149 -6.15 16.82 -11.55
CA GLN A 149 -6.15 18.02 -12.38
C GLN A 149 -4.75 18.59 -12.51
N PHE A 150 -4.13 18.39 -13.67
CA PHE A 150 -2.82 18.97 -14.00
C PHE A 150 -2.73 19.27 -15.50
N PRO A 151 -1.76 20.09 -15.97
CA PRO A 151 -1.60 20.37 -17.40
C PRO A 151 -1.48 19.09 -18.23
N GLY A 152 -2.42 18.88 -19.17
CA GLY A 152 -2.49 17.68 -20.00
C GLY A 152 -3.38 16.55 -19.45
N SER A 153 -3.86 16.64 -18.21
CA SER A 153 -4.71 15.60 -17.59
C SER A 153 -6.00 15.31 -18.37
N PHE A 154 -6.44 16.19 -19.28
CA PHE A 154 -7.59 16.01 -20.17
C PHE A 154 -7.49 14.74 -21.07
N VAL A 155 -6.29 14.18 -21.27
CA VAL A 155 -6.11 12.90 -21.98
C VAL A 155 -6.42 11.66 -21.13
N ILE A 156 -6.45 11.78 -19.79
CA ILE A 156 -6.79 10.69 -18.87
C ILE A 156 -8.30 10.43 -18.90
N ARG A 157 -8.74 9.59 -19.84
CA ARG A 157 -10.16 9.20 -19.99
C ARG A 157 -10.54 7.93 -19.22
N THR A 158 -9.55 7.19 -18.73
CA THR A 158 -9.79 5.98 -17.92
C THR A 158 -10.37 6.35 -16.55
N LYS A 159 -11.25 5.50 -16.04
CA LYS A 159 -11.76 5.55 -14.66
C LYS A 159 -11.05 4.58 -13.73
N ASN A 160 -10.17 3.73 -14.27
CA ASN A 160 -9.28 2.88 -13.51
C ASN A 160 -7.90 3.54 -13.47
N TYR A 161 -7.44 3.90 -12.26
CA TYR A 161 -6.17 4.56 -12.01
C TYR A 161 -5.08 3.59 -11.55
N HIS A 162 -5.19 2.30 -11.88
CA HIS A 162 -4.21 1.24 -11.55
C HIS A 162 -2.76 1.62 -11.82
N ARG A 163 -2.47 2.26 -12.96
CA ARG A 163 -1.11 2.73 -13.31
C ARG A 163 -0.59 3.84 -12.38
N GLY A 164 -1.50 4.53 -11.70
CA GLY A 164 -1.23 5.64 -10.80
C GLY A 164 -1.34 5.28 -9.32
N ASP A 165 -1.58 4.01 -8.94
CA ASP A 165 -1.80 3.66 -7.53
C ASP A 165 -0.68 4.11 -6.59
N ILE A 166 0.57 4.07 -7.06
CA ILE A 166 1.72 4.58 -6.29
C ILE A 166 1.88 6.08 -6.53
N ASN A 167 1.87 6.48 -7.80
CA ASN A 167 2.16 7.85 -8.23
C ASN A 167 1.23 8.91 -7.64
N LEU A 168 -0.05 8.60 -7.49
CA LEU A 168 -1.06 9.50 -6.92
C LEU A 168 -0.85 9.80 -5.44
N TYR A 169 -0.07 8.98 -4.73
CA TYR A 169 0.19 9.11 -3.30
C TYR A 169 1.69 9.05 -2.97
N TYR A 170 2.54 9.43 -3.93
CA TYR A 170 3.98 9.22 -3.91
C TYR A 170 4.65 9.73 -2.62
N GLY A 171 4.46 11.01 -2.29
CA GLY A 171 5.05 11.61 -1.08
C GLY A 171 4.46 11.05 0.21
N ASN A 172 3.15 10.77 0.21
CA ASN A 172 2.49 10.14 1.36
C ASN A 172 3.09 8.76 1.67
N ILE A 173 3.36 7.94 0.63
CA ILE A 173 3.98 6.61 0.79
C ILE A 173 5.39 6.73 1.37
N GLN A 174 6.20 7.66 0.86
CA GLN A 174 7.56 7.87 1.34
C GLN A 174 7.58 8.20 2.84
N GLU A 175 6.71 9.12 3.27
CA GLU A 175 6.61 9.47 4.68
C GLU A 175 6.10 8.31 5.55
N ASN A 176 5.15 7.52 5.06
CA ASN A 176 4.62 6.40 5.82
C ASN A 176 5.67 5.29 6.02
N VAL A 177 6.47 5.02 4.98
CA VAL A 177 7.62 4.11 5.06
C VAL A 177 8.57 4.57 6.16
N ILE A 178 8.96 5.85 6.16
CA ILE A 178 9.86 6.41 7.18
C ILE A 178 9.24 6.31 8.58
N ALA A 179 7.96 6.72 8.72
CA ALA A 179 7.27 6.72 10.01
C ALA A 179 7.16 5.31 10.61
N ARG A 180 6.88 4.29 9.80
CA ARG A 180 6.81 2.89 10.26
C ARG A 180 8.17 2.31 10.57
N CYS A 181 9.21 2.64 9.79
CA CYS A 181 10.60 2.27 10.14
C CYS A 181 11.00 2.84 11.50
N VAL A 182 10.74 4.13 11.74
CA VAL A 182 11.03 4.77 13.02
C VAL A 182 10.24 4.12 14.15
N GLN A 183 8.94 3.85 13.95
CA GLN A 183 8.11 3.20 14.97
C GLN A 183 8.62 1.80 15.31
N TYR A 184 8.96 1.00 14.30
CA TYR A 184 9.50 -0.34 14.48
C TYR A 184 10.80 -0.32 15.30
N LEU A 185 11.73 0.58 14.96
CA LEU A 185 13.01 0.70 15.66
C LEU A 185 12.82 1.13 17.11
N LYS A 186 11.89 2.04 17.40
CA LYS A 186 11.55 2.43 18.77
C LYS A 186 11.03 1.26 19.60
N GLY A 187 10.13 0.44 19.04
CA GLY A 187 9.57 -0.73 19.73
C GLY A 187 10.62 -1.79 20.09
N ARG A 188 11.73 -1.87 19.35
CA ARG A 188 12.85 -2.77 19.70
C ARG A 188 13.80 -2.21 20.76
N SER A 189 13.90 -0.89 20.89
CA SER A 189 14.72 -0.26 21.94
C SER A 189 14.08 -0.35 23.32
N TYR A 190 12.78 -0.63 23.39
CA TYR A 190 12.02 -0.81 24.63
C TYR A 190 11.19 -2.10 24.55
N PRO A 191 11.81 -3.29 24.65
CA PRO A 191 11.04 -4.50 24.86
C PRO A 191 10.33 -4.37 26.23
N GLU A 192 9.00 -4.47 26.23
CA GLU A 192 8.21 -4.60 27.46
C GLU A 192 8.67 -5.79 28.31
#